data_AF-A0A8J8BVR9-F1
#
_entry.id   AF-A0A8J8BVR9-F1
#
_cell.length_a   1.000
_cell.length_b   1.000
_cell.length_c   1.000
_cell.angle_alpha   90.00
_cell.angle_beta   90.00
_cell.angle_gamma   90.00
#
_symmetry.space_group_name_H-M   'P 1'
#
loop_
_entity.id
_entity.type
_entity.pdbx_description
1 polymer ?
#
loop_
_entity_poly.entity_id
_entity_poly.type
_entity_poly.pdbx_seq_one_letter_code
_entity_poly.pdbx_strand_id
1 'polypeptide(L)'
;MHTRTQTRIVHTGIVVLLLIPYLMAQPTETTAIIIQLDATGSALWIVESRLVLATEEDEKFFEEFQKDETLKNSRLSEFKEKMNLLLEKIKYSRQRSMAMTDFDIFLGKEITVTKTYGVIRFQFTWEGFAVLENDRVIMGDVFEGGYYLSMNEILMVELPEGYHFVTVTPHPDHQRQTTLIWEGPMNFAFGEPTVVIEKDVDLQPEKEEDVDLQPEKEEDVDLQPEKKKFIPIALGLFLVSVLIMIIKLRKTKKQKEEPEKQHVNDRDLIVNAIRKHGGAIAQKKLPDLTGFSKAKVSILLNELKEEGVIRKIFRGRENLITLNEGN
;
A
#
# COMPACT_ATOMS: atom_id res chain seq x y z
N MET A 1 25.90 0.66 60.95
CA MET A 1 24.55 1.26 60.85
C MET A 1 24.70 2.72 60.45
N HIS A 2 24.47 3.06 59.18
CA HIS A 2 23.97 4.36 58.73
C HIS A 2 23.72 4.25 57.22
N THR A 3 22.48 3.89 56.91
CA THR A 3 21.90 3.88 55.57
C THR A 3 21.76 5.31 55.08
N ARG A 4 22.44 5.65 53.97
CA ARG A 4 22.20 6.88 53.22
C ARG A 4 20.98 6.67 52.33
N THR A 5 19.89 7.33 52.69
CA THR A 5 18.64 7.44 51.96
C THR A 5 18.87 8.29 50.71
N GLN A 6 18.79 7.67 49.53
CA GLN A 6 18.64 8.39 48.26
C GLN A 6 17.14 8.58 48.01
N THR A 7 16.69 9.82 48.13
CA THR A 7 15.35 10.29 47.79
C THR A 7 15.10 10.09 46.29
N ARG A 8 14.30 9.08 45.92
CA ARG A 8 13.76 8.95 44.57
C ARG A 8 12.75 10.08 44.34
N ILE A 9 13.07 10.97 43.41
CA ILE A 9 12.13 11.93 42.84
C ILE A 9 11.04 11.14 42.12
N VAL A 10 9.80 11.31 42.59
CA VAL A 10 8.57 10.82 41.97
C VAL A 10 8.37 11.63 40.68
N HIS A 11 8.61 11.03 39.51
CA HIS A 11 8.07 11.54 38.26
C HIS A 11 6.72 10.89 38.03
N THR A 12 5.69 11.61 38.47
CA THR A 12 4.32 11.53 37.96
C THR A 12 4.38 11.79 36.45
N GLY A 13 4.14 10.75 35.64
CA GLY A 13 4.11 10.83 34.19
C GLY A 13 3.01 9.92 33.67
N ILE A 14 1.84 10.51 33.50
CA ILE A 14 0.64 9.90 32.93
C ILE A 14 0.95 9.46 31.50
N VAL A 15 0.99 8.15 31.26
CA VAL A 15 0.78 7.54 29.94
C VAL A 15 -0.28 6.46 30.13
N VAL A 16 -1.51 6.91 30.33
CA VAL A 16 -2.73 6.12 30.24
C VAL A 16 -3.52 6.73 29.10
N LEU A 17 -3.46 6.14 27.89
CA LEU A 17 -4.51 6.27 26.87
C LEU A 17 -4.28 5.41 25.63
N LEU A 18 -4.14 4.08 25.77
CA LEU A 18 -4.43 3.13 24.68
C LEU A 18 -4.87 1.77 25.26
N LEU A 19 -5.75 1.76 26.26
CA LEU A 19 -6.31 0.51 26.82
C LEU A 19 -7.72 0.74 27.40
N ILE A 20 -8.71 0.93 26.52
CA ILE A 20 -10.15 0.65 26.75
C ILE A 20 -10.64 0.06 25.40
N PRO A 21 -11.36 -1.06 25.40
CA PRO A 21 -11.01 -2.30 24.71
C PRO A 21 -11.20 -2.25 23.18
N TYR A 22 -10.10 -2.07 22.44
CA TYR A 22 -10.02 -2.28 20.98
C TYR A 22 -9.98 -3.78 20.63
N LEU A 23 -10.93 -4.55 21.17
CA LEU A 23 -10.98 -6.00 21.02
C LEU A 23 -12.40 -6.47 20.69
N MET A 24 -13.15 -5.81 19.79
CA MET A 24 -14.31 -6.39 19.08
C MET A 24 -14.74 -5.56 17.85
N ALA A 25 -13.83 -5.34 16.90
CA ALA A 25 -14.11 -5.10 15.47
C ALA A 25 -12.77 -4.71 14.83
N GLN A 26 -12.14 -5.59 14.06
CA GLN A 26 -11.15 -5.09 13.10
C GLN A 26 -11.99 -4.43 12.00
N PRO A 27 -12.03 -3.08 11.88
CA PRO A 27 -12.38 -2.52 10.60
C PRO A 27 -11.48 -3.18 9.57
N THR A 28 -12.01 -3.56 8.40
CA THR A 28 -11.15 -3.89 7.27
C THR A 28 -10.46 -2.60 6.87
N GLU A 29 -9.42 -2.22 7.62
CA GLU A 29 -8.62 -1.03 7.40
C GLU A 29 -7.96 -1.22 6.05
N THR A 30 -8.42 -0.43 5.09
CA THR A 30 -7.86 -0.38 3.75
C THR A 30 -7.11 0.93 3.66
N THR A 31 -5.86 0.87 3.25
CA THR A 31 -5.04 2.06 3.02
C THR A 31 -4.78 2.20 1.52
N ALA A 32 -5.26 3.28 0.94
CA ALA A 32 -4.94 3.64 -0.43
C ALA A 32 -3.79 4.64 -0.44
N ILE A 33 -2.74 4.33 -1.19
CA ILE A 33 -1.63 5.23 -1.47
C ILE A 33 -1.82 5.68 -2.91
N ILE A 34 -2.09 6.96 -3.09
CA ILE A 34 -2.36 7.55 -4.41
C ILE A 34 -1.24 8.53 -4.70
N ILE A 35 -0.61 8.34 -5.86
CA ILE A 35 0.47 9.17 -6.37
C ILE A 35 -0.04 9.83 -7.65
N GLN A 36 -0.31 11.12 -7.59
CA GLN A 36 -0.69 11.90 -8.76
C GLN A 36 0.55 12.57 -9.31
N LEU A 37 1.03 12.08 -10.46
CA LEU A 37 2.21 12.64 -11.13
C LEU A 37 1.84 13.96 -11.81
N ASP A 38 2.78 14.89 -11.82
CA ASP A 38 2.68 16.11 -12.62
C ASP A 38 3.67 16.10 -13.80
N ALA A 39 3.51 17.07 -14.70
CA ALA A 39 4.40 17.27 -15.85
C ALA A 39 5.81 17.79 -15.47
N THR A 40 5.98 18.32 -14.25
CA THR A 40 7.24 18.87 -13.76
C THR A 40 8.15 17.83 -13.10
N GLY A 41 7.63 16.62 -12.89
CA GLY A 41 8.29 15.56 -12.14
C GLY A 41 8.05 15.67 -10.63
N SER A 42 7.15 16.51 -10.15
CA SER A 42 6.63 16.47 -8.78
C SER A 42 5.42 15.54 -8.70
N ALA A 43 4.99 15.21 -7.48
CA ALA A 43 3.78 14.42 -7.28
C ALA A 43 3.01 14.85 -6.05
N LEU A 44 1.69 14.85 -6.15
CA LEU A 44 0.82 14.90 -4.98
C LEU A 44 0.67 13.49 -4.44
N TRP A 45 1.09 13.29 -3.19
CA TRP A 45 0.95 12.05 -2.48
C TRP A 45 -0.24 12.11 -1.55
N ILE A 46 -1.09 11.09 -1.61
CA ILE A 46 -2.26 10.95 -0.75
C ILE A 46 -2.21 9.57 -0.10
N VAL A 47 -2.26 9.52 1.22
CA VAL A 47 -2.38 8.28 1.99
C VAL A 47 -3.71 8.31 2.71
N GLU A 48 -4.67 7.53 2.21
CA GLU A 48 -6.03 7.46 2.74
C GLU A 48 -6.27 6.14 3.45
N SER A 49 -6.52 6.18 4.75
CA SER A 49 -6.92 5.03 5.55
C SER A 49 -8.41 5.11 5.89
N ARG A 50 -9.12 4.01 5.65
CA ARG A 50 -10.56 3.89 5.93
C ARG A 50 -10.81 2.93 7.08
N LEU A 51 -11.44 3.43 8.14
CA LEU A 51 -11.80 2.68 9.34
C LEU A 51 -13.31 2.48 9.38
N VAL A 52 -13.78 1.23 9.41
CA VAL A 52 -15.20 0.93 9.66
C VAL A 52 -15.58 1.38 11.06
N LEU A 53 -16.59 2.25 11.17
CA LEU A 53 -17.20 2.64 12.43
C LEU A 53 -18.39 1.71 12.65
N ALA A 54 -18.17 0.64 13.41
CA ALA A 54 -19.13 -0.47 13.51
C ALA A 54 -20.23 -0.20 14.55
N THR A 55 -19.95 0.67 15.51
CA THR A 55 -20.82 1.00 16.63
C THR A 55 -21.02 2.51 16.76
N GLU A 56 -22.09 2.91 17.46
CA GLU A 56 -22.31 4.32 17.81
C GLU A 56 -21.19 4.90 18.67
N GLU A 57 -20.50 4.07 19.45
CA GLU A 57 -19.34 4.47 20.24
C GLU A 57 -18.14 4.80 19.34
N ASP A 58 -17.86 3.95 18.34
CA ASP A 58 -16.82 4.22 17.33
C ASP A 58 -17.10 5.52 16.57
N GLU A 59 -18.37 5.76 16.22
CA GLU A 59 -18.77 6.99 15.54
C GLU A 59 -18.55 8.24 16.40
N LYS A 60 -18.94 8.20 17.68
CA LYS A 60 -18.73 9.32 18.61
C LYS A 60 -17.24 9.57 18.86
N PHE A 61 -16.47 8.50 19.06
CA PHE A 61 -15.02 8.62 19.23
C PHE A 61 -14.35 9.27 18.01
N PHE A 62 -14.74 8.85 16.80
CA PHE A 62 -14.21 9.45 15.58
C PHE A 62 -14.64 10.91 15.40
N GLU A 63 -15.87 11.26 15.76
CA GLU A 63 -16.35 12.65 15.74
C GLU A 63 -15.61 13.56 16.74
N GLU A 64 -15.23 13.03 17.90
CA GLU A 64 -14.39 13.74 18.86
C GLU A 64 -12.97 13.92 18.31
N PHE A 65 -12.39 12.86 17.72
CA PHE A 65 -11.11 12.91 17.02
C PHE A 65 -11.10 13.97 15.91
N GLN A 66 -12.18 14.09 15.14
CA GLN A 66 -12.35 15.11 14.11
C GLN A 66 -12.37 16.55 14.65
N LYS A 67 -12.71 16.77 15.92
CA LYS A 67 -12.81 18.10 16.53
C LYS A 67 -11.55 18.49 17.31
N ASP A 68 -10.67 17.53 17.62
CA ASP A 68 -9.44 17.78 18.36
C ASP A 68 -8.31 18.26 17.45
N GLU A 69 -8.18 19.58 17.33
CA GLU A 69 -7.10 20.23 16.57
C GLU A 69 -5.70 19.94 17.12
N THR A 70 -5.55 19.72 18.43
CA THR A 70 -4.23 19.43 19.01
C THR A 70 -3.76 18.06 18.55
N LEU A 71 -4.67 17.09 18.60
CA LEU A 71 -4.39 15.73 18.16
C LEU A 71 -4.16 15.65 16.64
N LYS A 72 -4.95 16.35 15.82
CA LYS A 72 -4.69 16.48 14.37
C LYS A 72 -3.28 16.96 14.07
N ASN A 73 -2.87 18.06 14.71
CA ASN A 73 -1.54 18.64 14.51
C ASN A 73 -0.43 17.69 14.96
N SER A 74 -0.63 16.95 16.07
CA SER A 74 0.32 15.91 16.51
C SER A 74 0.48 14.80 15.48
N ARG A 75 -0.64 14.28 14.96
CA ARG A 75 -0.64 13.22 13.93
C ARG A 75 0.00 13.68 12.63
N LEU A 76 -0.30 14.89 12.18
CA LEU A 76 0.33 15.48 11.00
C LEU A 76 1.84 15.64 11.19
N SER A 77 2.28 16.06 12.38
CA SER A 77 3.70 16.22 12.69
C SER A 77 4.43 14.86 12.71
N GLU A 78 3.86 13.84 13.36
CA GLU A 78 4.38 12.47 13.36
C GLU A 78 4.53 11.93 11.92
N PHE A 79 3.50 12.13 11.09
CA PHE A 79 3.52 11.73 9.69
C PHE A 79 4.62 12.47 8.91
N LYS A 80 4.70 13.79 9.07
CA LYS A 80 5.73 14.63 8.43
C LYS A 80 7.15 14.20 8.81
N GLU A 81 7.40 13.90 10.09
CA GLU A 81 8.70 13.41 10.55
C GLU A 81 9.05 12.06 9.92
N LYS A 82 8.10 11.11 9.91
CA LYS A 82 8.28 9.80 9.27
C LYS A 82 8.61 9.93 7.79
N MET A 83 7.90 10.79 7.06
CA MET A 83 8.12 11.00 5.63
C MET A 83 9.46 11.68 5.35
N ASN A 84 9.85 12.67 6.17
CA ASN A 84 11.15 13.31 6.03
C ASN A 84 12.32 12.34 6.30
N LEU A 85 12.18 11.40 7.24
CA LEU A 85 13.18 10.35 7.45
C LEU A 85 13.36 9.45 6.21
N LEU A 86 12.26 9.14 5.51
CA LEU A 86 12.33 8.41 4.24
C LEU A 86 13.03 9.24 3.17
N LEU A 87 12.70 10.53 3.07
CA LEU A 87 13.34 11.44 2.13
C LEU A 87 14.85 11.54 2.35
N GLU A 88 15.30 11.69 3.59
CA GLU A 88 16.73 11.76 3.91
C GLU A 88 17.46 10.47 3.49
N LYS A 89 16.86 9.29 3.73
CA LYS A 89 17.42 8.01 3.26
C LYS A 89 17.59 7.96 1.74
N ILE A 90 16.68 8.56 0.98
CA ILE A 90 16.69 8.59 -0.49
C ILE A 90 17.66 9.66 -1.02
N LYS A 91 17.76 10.83 -0.38
CA LYS A 91 18.69 11.90 -0.77
C LYS A 91 20.15 11.44 -0.78
N TYR A 92 20.54 10.58 0.16
CA TYR A 92 21.92 10.06 0.20
C TYR A 92 22.30 9.22 -1.02
N SER A 93 21.33 8.71 -1.81
CA SER A 93 21.62 7.96 -3.04
C SER A 93 21.45 8.78 -4.32
N ARG A 94 20.82 9.97 -4.30
CA ARG A 94 20.39 10.70 -5.51
C ARG A 94 20.98 12.10 -5.63
N GLN A 95 21.29 12.53 -6.86
CA GLN A 95 21.94 13.82 -7.15
C GLN A 95 20.97 14.99 -7.45
N ARG A 96 19.66 14.85 -7.17
CA ARG A 96 18.65 15.90 -7.45
C ARG A 96 18.07 16.50 -6.17
N SER A 97 17.68 17.77 -6.23
CA SER A 97 16.99 18.45 -5.13
C SER A 97 15.59 17.86 -4.97
N MET A 98 15.25 17.44 -3.76
CA MET A 98 13.94 16.86 -3.43
C MET A 98 13.45 17.46 -2.11
N ALA A 99 12.18 17.85 -2.09
CA ALA A 99 11.52 18.43 -0.93
C ALA A 99 10.10 17.89 -0.79
N MET A 100 9.64 17.77 0.46
CA MET A 100 8.24 17.50 0.75
C MET A 100 7.63 18.73 1.41
N THR A 101 6.55 19.22 0.83
CA THR A 101 5.87 20.48 1.18
C THR A 101 4.37 20.26 1.31
N ASP A 102 3.64 21.28 1.75
CA ASP A 102 2.17 21.31 1.76
C ASP A 102 1.50 20.11 2.46
N PHE A 103 2.10 19.68 3.58
CA PHE A 103 1.53 18.62 4.41
C PHE A 103 0.18 19.05 5.00
N ASP A 104 -0.82 18.21 4.84
CA ASP A 104 -2.15 18.41 5.39
C ASP A 104 -2.80 17.08 5.80
N ILE A 105 -3.76 17.16 6.71
CA ILE A 105 -4.56 16.03 7.20
C ILE A 105 -6.04 16.35 7.08
N PHE A 106 -6.76 15.50 6.35
CA PHE A 106 -8.20 15.52 6.29
C PHE A 106 -8.78 14.37 7.12
N LEU A 107 -9.76 14.70 7.96
CA LEU A 107 -10.54 13.73 8.73
C LEU A 107 -12.01 13.85 8.33
N GLY A 108 -12.58 12.81 7.73
CA GLY A 108 -13.94 12.79 7.22
C GLY A 108 -14.72 11.56 7.65
N LYS A 109 -16.05 11.61 7.51
CA LYS A 109 -16.93 10.45 7.65
C LYS A 109 -17.55 10.17 6.29
N GLU A 110 -17.54 8.91 5.86
CA GLU A 110 -18.15 8.44 4.62
C GLU A 110 -19.19 7.37 4.95
N ILE A 111 -20.45 7.61 4.56
CA ILE A 111 -21.55 6.70 4.83
C ILE A 111 -21.90 5.97 3.53
N THR A 112 -21.83 4.64 3.57
CA THR A 112 -22.29 3.76 2.50
C THR A 112 -23.60 3.09 2.89
N VAL A 113 -24.27 2.45 1.93
CA VAL A 113 -25.53 1.71 2.17
C VAL A 113 -25.39 0.67 3.29
N THR A 114 -24.21 0.09 3.47
CA THR A 114 -23.98 -1.02 4.41
C THR A 114 -23.14 -0.68 5.63
N LYS A 115 -22.35 0.40 5.58
CA LYS A 115 -21.30 0.69 6.57
C LYS A 115 -21.02 2.19 6.65
N THR A 116 -20.67 2.65 7.85
CA THR A 116 -20.05 3.96 8.08
C THR A 116 -18.54 3.80 8.14
N TYR A 117 -17.80 4.71 7.52
CA TYR A 117 -16.35 4.77 7.54
C TYR A 117 -15.86 6.10 8.10
N GLY A 118 -14.88 6.06 8.99
CA GLY A 118 -13.98 7.16 9.26
C GLY A 118 -12.88 7.16 8.20
N VAL A 119 -12.60 8.33 7.63
CA VAL A 119 -11.60 8.54 6.59
C VAL A 119 -10.51 9.44 7.14
N ILE A 120 -9.28 8.93 7.17
CA ILE A 120 -8.09 9.68 7.55
C ILE A 120 -7.24 9.79 6.31
N ARG A 121 -7.00 11.01 5.82
CA ARG A 121 -6.24 11.25 4.60
C ARG A 121 -5.10 12.21 4.89
N PHE A 122 -3.87 11.73 4.76
CA PHE A 122 -2.70 12.59 4.72
C PHE A 122 -2.41 12.97 3.27
N GLN A 123 -2.05 14.22 3.04
CA GLN A 123 -1.59 14.68 1.73
C GLN A 123 -0.34 15.53 1.87
N PHE A 124 0.52 15.50 0.85
CA PHE A 124 1.69 16.37 0.74
C PHE A 124 2.19 16.39 -0.70
N THR A 125 2.86 17.48 -1.07
CA THR A 125 3.55 17.60 -2.35
C THR A 125 4.97 17.08 -2.19
N TRP A 126 5.40 16.20 -3.10
CA TRP A 126 6.79 15.77 -3.22
C TRP A 126 7.39 16.40 -4.48
N GLU A 127 8.18 17.45 -4.29
CA GLU A 127 8.93 18.13 -5.35
C GLU A 127 10.15 17.32 -5.75
N GLY A 128 10.38 17.20 -7.06
CA GLY A 128 11.42 16.30 -7.56
C GLY A 128 11.13 14.87 -7.13
N PHE A 129 9.95 14.35 -7.46
CA PHE A 129 9.55 12.98 -7.18
C PHE A 129 9.88 12.02 -8.33
N ALA A 130 9.78 12.46 -9.58
CA ALA A 130 10.12 11.73 -10.79
C ALA A 130 11.23 12.45 -11.57
N VAL A 131 11.99 11.69 -12.34
CA VAL A 131 13.08 12.20 -13.18
C VAL A 131 12.51 12.66 -14.51
N LEU A 132 12.96 13.83 -14.98
CA LEU A 132 12.65 14.34 -16.31
C LEU A 132 13.80 14.02 -17.25
N GLU A 133 13.54 13.24 -18.30
CA GLU A 133 14.55 12.85 -19.28
C GLU A 133 13.92 12.72 -20.68
N ASN A 134 14.47 13.43 -21.68
CA ASN A 134 14.03 13.35 -23.08
C ASN A 134 12.50 13.48 -23.28
N ASP A 135 11.90 14.52 -22.65
CA ASP A 135 10.45 14.77 -22.64
C ASP A 135 9.60 13.67 -21.97
N ARG A 136 10.23 12.76 -21.21
CA ARG A 136 9.59 11.74 -20.40
C ARG A 136 9.61 12.11 -18.93
N VAL A 137 8.57 11.70 -18.22
CA VAL A 137 8.55 11.69 -16.75
C VAL A 137 8.72 10.24 -16.29
N ILE A 138 9.75 9.99 -15.47
CA ILE A 138 10.17 8.66 -15.03
C ILE A 138 10.09 8.57 -13.50
N MET A 139 9.10 7.82 -13.01
CA MET A 139 8.96 7.44 -11.62
C MET A 139 9.58 6.06 -11.40
N GLY A 140 10.18 5.82 -10.24
CA GLY A 140 10.67 4.50 -9.81
C GLY A 140 11.89 4.59 -8.93
N ASP A 141 12.66 5.64 -9.17
CA ASP A 141 13.97 5.87 -8.61
C ASP A 141 13.93 6.08 -7.06
N VAL A 142 12.88 6.71 -6.56
CA VAL A 142 12.53 6.84 -5.13
C VAL A 142 12.26 5.51 -4.42
N PHE A 143 11.96 4.44 -5.16
CA PHE A 143 11.71 3.09 -4.64
C PHE A 143 12.93 2.18 -4.73
N GLU A 144 14.13 2.73 -4.89
CA GLU A 144 15.36 1.95 -4.97
C GLU A 144 15.60 1.03 -3.78
N GLY A 145 15.10 1.34 -2.58
CA GLY A 145 15.19 0.45 -1.42
C GLY A 145 14.30 -0.80 -1.48
N GLY A 146 13.52 -0.96 -2.55
CA GLY A 146 12.37 -1.84 -2.60
C GLY A 146 11.20 -1.27 -1.81
N TYR A 147 9.99 -1.71 -2.15
CA TYR A 147 8.78 -1.35 -1.42
C TYR A 147 7.89 -2.58 -1.26
N TYR A 148 7.33 -2.76 -0.07
CA TYR A 148 6.37 -3.83 0.20
C TYR A 148 4.99 -3.23 0.38
N LEU A 149 4.09 -3.58 -0.54
CA LEU A 149 2.68 -3.25 -0.46
C LEU A 149 1.96 -4.36 0.31
N SER A 150 1.34 -4.03 1.43
CA SER A 150 0.72 -5.00 2.34
C SER A 150 -0.66 -5.48 1.86
N MET A 151 -1.17 -6.61 2.39
CA MET A 151 -2.43 -7.27 1.97
C MET A 151 -3.68 -6.35 1.89
N ASN A 152 -3.73 -5.27 2.66
CA ASN A 152 -4.87 -4.33 2.67
C ASN A 152 -4.47 -2.95 2.14
N GLU A 153 -3.37 -2.87 1.41
CA GLU A 153 -2.89 -1.64 0.80
C GLU A 153 -3.09 -1.70 -0.71
N ILE A 154 -3.47 -0.56 -1.28
CA ILE A 154 -3.61 -0.37 -2.71
C ILE A 154 -2.69 0.78 -3.09
N LEU A 155 -1.84 0.56 -4.09
CA LEU A 155 -1.05 1.62 -4.71
C LEU A 155 -1.71 2.04 -6.02
N MET A 156 -2.00 3.32 -6.14
CA MET A 156 -2.58 3.94 -7.31
C MET A 156 -1.63 5.01 -7.84
N VAL A 157 -1.34 4.97 -9.13
CA VAL A 157 -0.55 6.01 -9.81
C VAL A 157 -1.43 6.63 -10.88
N GLU A 158 -1.58 7.96 -10.81
CA GLU A 158 -2.39 8.75 -11.72
C GLU A 158 -1.50 9.66 -12.57
N LEU A 159 -1.80 9.73 -13.86
CA LEU A 159 -1.09 10.55 -14.84
C LEU A 159 -1.67 11.96 -14.91
N PRO A 160 -0.83 12.96 -15.24
CA PRO A 160 -1.31 14.27 -15.61
C PRO A 160 -2.10 14.22 -16.92
N GLU A 161 -2.96 15.21 -17.14
CA GLU A 161 -3.72 15.33 -18.38
C GLU A 161 -2.81 15.48 -19.60
N GLY A 162 -3.19 14.83 -20.71
CA GLY A 162 -2.43 14.85 -21.96
C GLY A 162 -1.13 14.05 -21.92
N TYR A 163 -1.05 13.02 -21.05
CA TYR A 163 0.05 12.06 -21.01
C TYR A 163 -0.47 10.63 -21.15
N HIS A 164 0.37 9.75 -21.68
CA HIS A 164 0.12 8.31 -21.77
C HIS A 164 1.28 7.50 -21.18
N PHE A 165 0.99 6.25 -20.81
CA PHE A 165 1.99 5.29 -20.33
C PHE A 165 2.85 4.78 -21.49
N VAL A 166 4.17 4.87 -21.34
CA VAL A 166 5.13 4.25 -22.25
C VAL A 166 5.54 2.88 -21.72
N THR A 167 6.00 2.84 -20.46
CA THR A 167 6.47 1.62 -19.80
C THR A 167 6.00 1.58 -18.35
N VAL A 168 5.56 0.42 -17.90
CA VAL A 168 5.16 0.17 -16.51
C VAL A 168 5.76 -1.15 -16.06
N THR A 169 6.45 -1.17 -14.92
CA THR A 169 7.04 -2.38 -14.35
C THR A 169 6.99 -2.32 -12.82
N PRO A 170 6.53 -3.37 -12.12
CA PRO A 170 5.91 -4.59 -12.64
C PRO A 170 4.53 -4.31 -13.25
N HIS A 171 3.95 -5.30 -13.94
CA HIS A 171 2.61 -5.17 -14.49
C HIS A 171 1.59 -4.87 -13.38
N PRO A 172 0.70 -3.88 -13.53
CA PRO A 172 -0.34 -3.58 -12.56
C PRO A 172 -1.44 -4.62 -12.58
N ASP A 173 -2.17 -4.76 -11.47
CA ASP A 173 -3.38 -5.60 -11.41
C ASP A 173 -4.49 -5.01 -12.26
N HIS A 174 -4.60 -3.67 -12.27
CA HIS A 174 -5.52 -2.95 -13.13
C HIS A 174 -4.86 -1.73 -13.77
N GLN A 175 -5.14 -1.53 -15.06
CA GLN A 175 -4.71 -0.37 -15.82
C GLN A 175 -5.90 0.27 -16.54
N ARG A 176 -6.05 1.58 -16.37
CA ARG A 176 -6.98 2.45 -17.12
C ARG A 176 -6.16 3.41 -17.99
N GLN A 177 -6.83 4.30 -18.72
CA GLN A 177 -6.17 5.27 -19.60
C GLN A 177 -5.11 6.12 -18.88
N THR A 178 -5.42 6.58 -17.66
CA THR A 178 -4.55 7.49 -16.88
C THR A 178 -4.24 6.97 -15.48
N THR A 179 -4.54 5.71 -15.18
CA THR A 179 -4.42 5.15 -13.83
C THR A 179 -3.84 3.74 -13.84
N LEU A 180 -2.88 3.49 -12.95
CA LEU A 180 -2.36 2.17 -12.61
C LEU A 180 -2.76 1.80 -11.19
N ILE A 181 -3.07 0.54 -10.95
CA ILE A 181 -3.46 0.02 -9.64
C ILE A 181 -2.71 -1.28 -9.38
N TRP A 182 -2.04 -1.34 -8.23
CA TRP A 182 -1.51 -2.56 -7.64
C TRP A 182 -2.23 -2.84 -6.32
N GLU A 183 -2.64 -4.08 -6.12
CA GLU A 183 -3.25 -4.55 -4.88
C GLU A 183 -2.23 -5.41 -4.12
N GLY A 184 -2.05 -5.14 -2.83
CA GLY A 184 -1.19 -5.99 -2.02
C GLY A 184 -1.78 -7.38 -1.76
N PRO A 185 -0.96 -8.34 -1.32
CA PRO A 185 0.43 -8.17 -0.92
C PRO A 185 1.38 -8.28 -2.13
N MET A 186 2.26 -7.30 -2.30
CA MET A 186 3.22 -7.27 -3.39
C MET A 186 4.59 -6.79 -2.91
N ASN A 187 5.65 -7.48 -3.35
CA ASN A 187 7.01 -7.02 -3.16
C ASN A 187 7.48 -6.38 -4.46
N PHE A 188 7.69 -5.07 -4.45
CA PHE A 188 8.37 -4.37 -5.52
C PHE A 188 9.88 -4.55 -5.38
N ALA A 189 10.55 -4.86 -6.48
CA ALA A 189 12.00 -4.91 -6.51
C ALA A 189 12.62 -3.52 -6.37
N PHE A 190 13.95 -3.46 -6.36
CA PHE A 190 14.70 -2.21 -6.28
C PHE A 190 14.36 -1.33 -7.48
N GLY A 191 13.80 -0.13 -7.22
CA GLY A 191 13.42 0.83 -8.25
C GLY A 191 12.01 0.62 -8.82
N GLU A 192 11.29 -0.38 -8.31
CA GLU A 192 9.91 -0.66 -8.68
C GLU A 192 8.91 -0.06 -7.66
N PRO A 193 7.71 0.37 -8.09
CA PRO A 193 7.25 0.39 -9.47
C PRO A 193 7.94 1.49 -10.30
N THR A 194 8.39 1.12 -11.49
CA THR A 194 8.89 2.03 -12.51
C THR A 194 7.74 2.39 -13.46
N VAL A 195 7.47 3.68 -13.63
CA VAL A 195 6.44 4.21 -14.53
C VAL A 195 7.07 5.30 -15.38
N VAL A 196 6.99 5.11 -16.71
CA VAL A 196 7.47 6.06 -17.71
C VAL A 196 6.27 6.59 -18.48
N ILE A 197 6.15 7.90 -18.55
CA ILE A 197 5.06 8.58 -19.24
C ILE A 197 5.60 9.62 -20.23
N GLU A 198 4.85 9.84 -21.29
CA GLU A 198 5.13 10.83 -22.33
C GLU A 198 3.90 11.69 -22.58
N LYS A 199 4.13 12.93 -22.97
CA LYS A 199 3.05 13.83 -23.37
C LYS A 199 2.49 13.37 -24.70
N ASP A 200 1.17 13.37 -24.83
CA ASP A 200 0.48 13.18 -26.09
C ASP A 200 0.92 14.30 -27.05
N VAL A 201 1.38 13.91 -28.24
CA VAL A 201 1.63 14.87 -29.31
C VAL A 201 0.27 15.42 -29.72
N ASP A 202 0.08 16.74 -29.59
CA ASP A 202 -1.06 17.45 -30.17
C ASP A 202 -1.05 17.17 -31.67
N LEU A 203 -1.82 16.18 -32.11
CA LEU A 203 -2.23 16.06 -33.50
C LEU A 203 -3.21 17.21 -33.72
N GLN A 204 -2.67 18.40 -34.00
CA GLN A 204 -3.47 19.42 -34.68
C GLN A 204 -3.99 18.73 -35.95
N PRO A 205 -5.31 18.76 -36.23
CA PRO A 205 -5.77 18.33 -37.53
C PRO A 205 -5.00 19.17 -38.55
N GLU A 206 -4.28 18.49 -39.46
CA GLU A 206 -3.60 19.16 -40.57
C GLU A 206 -4.60 20.14 -41.17
N LYS A 207 -4.21 21.42 -41.26
CA LYS A 207 -5.00 22.42 -41.98
C LYS A 207 -5.33 21.82 -43.33
N GLU A 208 -6.62 21.59 -43.58
CA GLU A 208 -7.10 21.31 -44.92
C GLU A 208 -6.59 22.45 -45.81
N GLU A 209 -5.65 22.14 -46.70
CA GLU A 209 -5.28 23.04 -47.77
C GLU A 209 -6.55 23.35 -48.56
N ASP A 210 -6.81 24.63 -48.80
CA ASP A 210 -7.90 25.13 -49.64
C ASP A 210 -7.80 24.48 -51.03
N VAL A 211 -8.47 23.34 -51.22
CA VAL A 211 -8.67 22.75 -52.54
C VAL A 211 -9.91 23.39 -53.13
N ASP A 212 -9.67 24.34 -54.03
CA ASP A 212 -10.66 25.02 -54.87
C ASP A 212 -11.45 23.98 -55.67
N LEU A 213 -12.65 23.65 -55.20
CA LEU A 213 -13.60 22.78 -55.89
C LEU A 213 -14.73 23.64 -56.47
N GLN A 214 -14.69 23.79 -57.79
CA GLN A 214 -15.83 24.28 -58.57
C GLN A 214 -17.03 23.34 -58.39
N PRO A 215 -18.28 23.84 -58.40
CA PRO A 215 -19.44 23.00 -58.16
C PRO A 215 -19.73 22.14 -59.40
N GLU A 216 -19.40 20.86 -59.34
CA GLU A 216 -19.99 19.87 -60.22
C GLU A 216 -21.39 19.47 -59.72
N LYS A 217 -22.26 19.22 -60.70
CA LYS A 217 -23.72 19.11 -60.60
C LYS A 217 -24.18 18.04 -59.62
N GLU A 218 -25.25 18.36 -58.91
CA GLU A 218 -26.07 17.42 -58.14
C GLU A 218 -26.60 16.30 -59.06
N GLU A 219 -26.16 15.07 -58.82
CA GLU A 219 -26.88 13.87 -59.22
C GLU A 219 -27.57 13.29 -57.98
N ASP A 220 -28.91 13.23 -58.07
CA ASP A 220 -29.81 12.60 -57.12
C ASP A 220 -29.44 11.13 -56.93
N VAL A 221 -28.96 10.77 -55.73
CA VAL A 221 -28.85 9.38 -55.29
C VAL A 221 -29.77 9.18 -54.09
N ASP A 222 -30.91 8.59 -54.38
CA ASP A 222 -31.89 8.02 -53.45
C ASP A 222 -31.22 7.04 -52.48
N LEU A 223 -31.10 7.46 -51.22
CA LEU A 223 -30.72 6.59 -50.11
C LEU A 223 -31.83 6.67 -49.06
N GLN A 224 -32.66 5.63 -49.08
CA GLN A 224 -33.67 5.34 -48.08
C GLN A 224 -33.11 5.42 -46.64
N PRO A 225 -33.89 5.92 -45.67
CA PRO A 225 -33.44 5.98 -44.30
C PRO A 225 -33.37 4.57 -43.69
N GLU A 226 -32.17 4.00 -43.55
CA GLU A 226 -31.97 2.89 -42.63
C GLU A 226 -32.23 3.35 -41.20
N LYS A 227 -33.30 2.81 -40.60
CA LYS A 227 -33.58 2.93 -39.17
C LYS A 227 -32.47 2.24 -38.37
N LYS A 228 -31.50 3.02 -37.87
CA LYS A 228 -30.62 2.54 -36.79
C LYS A 228 -31.44 2.41 -35.51
N LYS A 229 -31.59 1.16 -35.05
CA LYS A 229 -32.24 0.79 -33.80
C LYS A 229 -31.44 1.37 -32.62
N PHE A 230 -32.08 2.22 -31.83
CA PHE A 230 -31.65 2.56 -30.48
C PHE A 230 -31.65 1.28 -29.64
N ILE A 231 -30.48 0.87 -29.14
CA ILE A 231 -30.37 -0.10 -28.05
C ILE A 231 -30.10 0.71 -26.78
N PRO A 232 -31.06 0.83 -25.83
CA PRO A 232 -30.72 1.33 -24.51
C PRO A 232 -29.96 0.23 -23.76
N ILE A 233 -28.65 0.36 -23.62
CA ILE A 233 -27.90 -0.50 -22.70
C ILE A 233 -27.97 0.14 -21.32
N ALA A 234 -28.86 -0.44 -20.51
CA ALA A 234 -28.89 -0.28 -19.07
C ALA A 234 -27.54 -0.73 -18.47
N LEU A 235 -26.64 0.23 -18.24
CA LEU A 235 -25.40 0.02 -17.50
C LEU A 235 -25.66 0.24 -16.00
N GLY A 236 -26.46 -0.64 -15.43
CA GLY A 236 -26.71 -0.70 -14.01
C GLY A 236 -27.25 -2.09 -13.74
N LEU A 237 -26.39 -2.98 -13.22
CA LEU A 237 -26.68 -4.24 -12.50
C LEU A 237 -25.64 -5.36 -12.70
N PHE A 238 -24.60 -5.21 -13.54
CA PHE A 238 -23.61 -6.30 -13.72
C PHE A 238 -22.56 -6.40 -12.59
N LEU A 239 -22.30 -5.32 -11.85
CA LEU A 239 -21.33 -5.35 -10.73
C LEU A 239 -21.88 -5.96 -9.44
N VAL A 240 -23.21 -5.97 -9.26
CA VAL A 240 -23.85 -6.49 -8.05
C VAL A 240 -23.95 -8.02 -8.09
N SER A 241 -24.14 -8.63 -9.26
CA SER A 241 -24.22 -10.10 -9.40
C SER A 241 -22.89 -10.80 -9.15
N VAL A 242 -21.77 -10.17 -9.53
CA VAL A 242 -20.41 -10.71 -9.29
C VAL A 242 -20.07 -10.68 -7.80
N LEU A 243 -20.46 -9.62 -7.09
CA LEU A 243 -20.20 -9.47 -5.66
C LEU A 243 -21.01 -10.48 -4.81
N ILE A 244 -22.27 -10.74 -5.16
CA ILE A 244 -23.11 -11.75 -4.49
C ILE A 244 -22.59 -13.17 -4.73
N MET A 245 -22.03 -13.44 -5.91
CA MET A 245 -21.45 -14.76 -6.26
C MET A 245 -20.20 -15.07 -5.43
N ILE A 246 -19.34 -14.08 -5.17
CA ILE A 246 -18.15 -14.23 -4.30
C ILE A 246 -18.56 -14.51 -2.85
N ILE A 247 -19.62 -13.87 -2.36
CA ILE A 247 -20.11 -14.07 -0.98
C ILE A 247 -20.71 -15.47 -0.78
N LYS A 248 -21.39 -16.04 -1.79
CA LYS A 248 -21.96 -17.40 -1.69
C LYS A 248 -20.90 -18.51 -1.69
N LEU A 249 -19.72 -18.30 -2.28
CA LEU A 249 -18.67 -19.32 -2.37
C LEU A 249 -17.83 -19.47 -1.09
N ARG A 250 -17.89 -18.53 -0.14
CA ARG A 250 -17.12 -18.59 1.12
C ARG A 250 -17.86 -19.22 2.31
N LYS A 251 -19.14 -19.56 2.18
CA LYS A 251 -19.97 -20.03 3.31
C LYS A 251 -19.73 -21.47 3.78
N THR A 252 -18.75 -22.20 3.25
CA THR A 252 -18.62 -23.65 3.50
C THR A 252 -17.33 -24.13 4.17
N LYS A 253 -16.56 -23.30 4.88
CA LYS A 253 -15.52 -23.83 5.78
C LYS A 253 -15.32 -22.98 7.04
N LYS A 254 -15.87 -23.52 8.13
CA LYS A 254 -15.74 -23.09 9.52
C LYS A 254 -14.35 -23.44 10.08
N GLN A 255 -13.90 -22.59 11.03
CA GLN A 255 -12.85 -22.75 12.06
C GLN A 255 -11.36 -22.67 11.67
N LYS A 256 -10.65 -21.68 12.23
CA LYS A 256 -9.50 -21.89 13.14
C LYS A 256 -8.99 -20.58 13.80
N GLU A 257 -8.44 -20.73 14.99
CA GLU A 257 -8.09 -19.71 16.00
C GLU A 257 -6.86 -18.84 15.65
N GLU A 258 -6.98 -17.53 15.91
CA GLU A 258 -5.98 -16.50 16.34
C GLU A 258 -4.52 -16.50 15.76
N PRO A 259 -4.16 -15.56 14.85
CA PRO A 259 -2.85 -15.53 14.16
C PRO A 259 -1.64 -15.14 15.04
N GLU A 260 -1.81 -14.42 16.15
CA GLU A 260 -0.69 -14.04 17.04
C GLU A 260 -0.31 -15.17 18.00
N LYS A 261 -1.28 -15.86 18.60
CA LYS A 261 -1.02 -17.15 19.29
C LYS A 261 -0.43 -18.16 18.33
N GLN A 262 -0.90 -18.20 17.09
CA GLN A 262 -0.35 -19.06 16.07
C GLN A 262 1.11 -18.70 15.75
N HIS A 263 1.45 -17.42 15.58
CA HIS A 263 2.83 -17.01 15.27
C HIS A 263 3.81 -17.26 16.43
N VAL A 264 3.41 -16.99 17.68
CA VAL A 264 4.22 -17.35 18.87
C VAL A 264 4.36 -18.88 18.98
N ASN A 265 3.29 -19.63 18.77
CA ASN A 265 3.32 -21.10 18.76
C ASN A 265 4.19 -21.63 17.61
N ASP A 266 4.15 -21.00 16.44
CA ASP A 266 4.94 -21.38 15.28
C ASP A 266 6.45 -21.20 15.53
N ARG A 267 6.82 -20.10 16.19
CA ARG A 267 8.20 -19.84 16.64
C ARG A 267 8.66 -20.90 17.64
N ASP A 268 7.83 -21.18 18.65
CA ASP A 268 8.11 -22.20 19.66
C ASP A 268 8.24 -23.60 19.07
N LEU A 269 7.45 -23.93 18.04
CA LEU A 269 7.55 -25.21 17.33
C LEU A 269 8.90 -25.37 16.62
N ILE A 270 9.42 -24.30 16.00
CA ILE A 270 10.76 -24.30 15.39
C ILE A 270 11.84 -24.47 16.47
N VAL A 271 11.80 -23.68 17.55
CA VAL A 271 12.79 -23.75 18.63
C VAL A 271 12.78 -25.11 19.31
N ASN A 272 11.59 -25.67 19.59
CA ASN A 272 11.45 -26.99 20.19
C ASN A 272 11.90 -28.11 19.26
N ALA A 273 11.65 -28.01 17.95
CA ALA A 273 12.15 -28.96 16.97
C ALA A 273 13.68 -28.99 16.94
N ILE A 274 14.35 -27.83 16.98
CA ILE A 274 15.81 -27.74 17.04
C ILE A 274 16.34 -28.31 18.38
N ARG A 275 15.70 -27.96 19.51
CA ARG A 275 16.09 -28.45 20.85
C ARG A 275 15.98 -29.97 20.97
N LYS A 276 14.89 -30.58 20.51
CA LYS A 276 14.70 -32.05 20.53
C LYS A 276 15.73 -32.81 19.68
N HIS A 277 16.35 -32.17 18.70
CA HIS A 277 17.38 -32.75 17.83
C HIS A 277 18.82 -32.44 18.30
N GLY A 278 19.01 -32.14 19.59
CA GLY A 278 20.34 -31.90 20.16
C GLY A 278 20.88 -30.49 19.94
N GLY A 279 20.00 -29.52 19.69
CA GLY A 279 20.36 -28.10 19.57
C GLY A 279 20.88 -27.66 18.20
N ALA A 280 21.03 -28.60 17.25
CA ALA A 280 21.41 -28.30 15.86
C ALA A 280 20.65 -29.20 14.87
N ILE A 281 20.12 -28.61 13.79
CA ILE A 281 19.37 -29.35 12.77
C ILE A 281 19.52 -28.73 11.37
N ALA A 282 19.51 -29.57 10.33
CA ALA A 282 19.49 -29.09 8.95
C ALA A 282 18.16 -28.41 8.61
N GLN A 283 18.22 -27.22 8.01
CA GLN A 283 17.03 -26.43 7.64
C GLN A 283 16.02 -27.23 6.79
N LYS A 284 16.50 -28.13 5.93
CA LYS A 284 15.66 -28.97 5.06
C LYS A 284 14.74 -29.93 5.84
N LYS A 285 15.10 -30.29 7.08
CA LYS A 285 14.31 -31.21 7.92
C LYS A 285 13.21 -30.49 8.71
N LEU A 286 13.27 -29.17 8.86
CA LEU A 286 12.30 -28.41 9.65
C LEU A 286 10.87 -28.45 9.10
N PRO A 287 10.63 -28.35 7.77
CA PRO A 287 9.28 -28.50 7.20
C PRO A 287 8.60 -29.82 7.60
N ASP A 288 9.35 -30.92 7.55
CA ASP A 288 8.82 -32.27 7.84
C ASP A 288 8.54 -32.46 9.34
N LEU A 289 9.26 -31.74 10.20
CA LEU A 289 9.15 -31.85 11.66
C LEU A 289 8.12 -30.90 12.27
N THR A 290 7.88 -29.73 11.66
CA THR A 290 6.91 -28.75 12.16
C THR A 290 5.60 -28.73 11.37
N GLY A 291 5.57 -29.35 10.18
CA GLY A 291 4.42 -29.28 9.26
C GLY A 291 4.31 -27.95 8.53
N PHE A 292 5.35 -27.11 8.56
CA PHE A 292 5.36 -25.79 7.91
C PHE A 292 5.84 -25.84 6.47
N SER A 293 5.37 -24.89 5.65
CA SER A 293 5.90 -24.71 4.30
C SER A 293 7.37 -24.27 4.35
N LYS A 294 8.14 -24.55 3.28
CA LYS A 294 9.54 -24.11 3.17
C LYS A 294 9.69 -22.59 3.32
N ALA A 295 8.73 -21.83 2.78
CA ALA A 295 8.70 -20.37 2.89
C ALA A 295 8.49 -19.91 4.34
N LYS A 296 7.50 -20.49 5.05
CA LYS A 296 7.23 -20.21 6.47
C LYS A 296 8.43 -20.53 7.36
N VAL A 297 9.11 -21.66 7.11
CA VAL A 297 10.37 -22.01 7.79
C VAL A 297 11.45 -20.96 7.52
N SER A 298 11.58 -20.47 6.28
CA SER A 298 12.60 -19.46 5.96
C SER A 298 12.36 -18.12 6.64
N ILE A 299 11.11 -17.70 6.79
CA ILE A 299 10.71 -16.46 7.49
C ILE A 299 11.05 -16.57 8.98
N LEU A 300 10.55 -17.63 9.65
CA LEU A 300 10.77 -17.85 11.08
C LEU A 300 12.27 -17.97 11.43
N LEU A 301 13.07 -18.56 10.54
CA LEU A 301 14.52 -18.65 10.76
C LEU A 301 15.25 -17.31 10.57
N ASN A 302 14.74 -16.40 9.74
CA ASN A 302 15.32 -15.07 9.62
C ASN A 302 15.01 -14.23 10.87
N GLU A 303 13.76 -14.25 11.33
CA GLU A 303 13.31 -13.59 12.57
C GLU A 303 14.13 -14.06 13.78
N LEU A 304 14.18 -15.39 14.02
CA LEU A 304 14.93 -15.96 15.13
C LEU A 304 16.45 -15.68 15.05
N LYS A 305 16.98 -15.43 13.85
CA LYS A 305 18.39 -15.07 13.63
C LYS A 305 18.63 -13.59 13.93
N GLU A 306 17.72 -12.71 13.52
CA GLU A 306 17.76 -11.27 13.81
C GLU A 306 17.66 -11.00 15.32
N GLU A 307 16.83 -11.77 16.02
CA GLU A 307 16.71 -11.74 17.48
C GLU A 307 17.84 -12.46 18.23
N GLY A 308 18.76 -13.11 17.51
CA GLY A 308 19.90 -13.79 18.11
C GLY A 308 19.56 -15.09 18.85
N VAL A 309 18.37 -15.67 18.66
CA VAL A 309 17.97 -16.97 19.23
C VAL A 309 18.70 -18.14 18.55
N ILE A 310 18.97 -18.01 17.25
CA ILE A 310 19.65 -19.03 16.45
C ILE A 310 20.83 -18.47 15.66
N ARG A 311 21.74 -19.35 15.25
CA ARG A 311 22.77 -19.10 14.25
C ARG A 311 22.65 -20.07 13.09
N LYS A 312 23.01 -19.58 11.90
CA LYS A 312 22.99 -20.33 10.64
C LYS A 312 24.42 -20.60 10.19
N ILE A 313 24.80 -21.87 10.13
CA ILE A 313 26.12 -22.33 9.70
C ILE A 313 25.97 -23.02 8.36
N PHE A 314 26.69 -22.56 7.34
CA PHE A 314 26.70 -23.22 6.03
C PHE A 314 27.58 -24.47 6.08
N ARG A 315 27.02 -25.63 5.76
CA ARG A 315 27.75 -26.91 5.68
C ARG A 315 27.48 -27.58 4.33
N GLY A 316 28.38 -27.40 3.37
CA GLY A 316 28.29 -28.04 2.05
C GLY A 316 27.18 -27.46 1.17
N ARG A 317 26.07 -28.18 0.96
CA ARG A 317 24.90 -27.73 0.18
C ARG A 317 23.68 -27.39 1.05
N GLU A 318 23.87 -27.36 2.36
CA GLU A 318 22.77 -27.16 3.30
C GLU A 318 23.15 -26.19 4.42
N ASN A 319 22.12 -25.56 4.97
CA ASN A 319 22.25 -24.71 6.14
C ASN A 319 21.93 -25.52 7.39
N LEU A 320 22.87 -25.56 8.32
CA LEU A 320 22.69 -26.08 9.66
C LEU A 320 22.22 -24.93 10.57
N ILE A 321 21.11 -25.13 11.25
CA ILE A 321 20.53 -24.19 12.20
C ILE A 321 20.87 -24.65 13.61
N THR A 322 21.50 -23.79 14.40
CA THR A 322 21.94 -24.09 15.76
C THR A 322 21.36 -23.07 16.73
N LEU A 323 20.91 -23.52 17.92
CA LEU A 323 20.48 -22.61 18.99
C LEU A 323 21.70 -21.85 19.56
N ASN A 324 21.51 -20.59 19.95
CA ASN A 324 22.52 -19.88 20.71
C ASN A 324 22.40 -20.25 22.20
N GLU A 325 23.48 -20.75 22.81
CA GLU A 325 23.52 -20.93 24.25
C GLU A 325 23.73 -19.57 24.92
N GLY A 326 22.73 -19.10 25.67
CA GLY A 326 22.83 -17.98 26.61
C GLY A 326 22.07 -16.72 26.21
N ASN A 327 20.81 -16.61 26.61
CA ASN A 327 20.44 -15.91 27.84
C ASN A 327 19.25 -16.62 28.51
#